data_AF-A0A355F0H1-F1
#
_entry.id   AF-A0A355F0H1-F1
#
_cell.length_a   1.000
_cell.length_b   1.000
_cell.length_c   1.000
_cell.angle_alpha   90.00
_cell.angle_beta   90.00
_cell.angle_gamma   90.00
#
_symmetry.space_group_name_H-M   'P 1'
#
loop_
_entity.id
_entity.type
_entity.pdbx_description
1 polymer ?
#
loop_
_entity_poly.entity_id
_entity_poly.type
_entity_poly.pdbx_seq_one_letter_code
_entity_poly.pdbx_strand_id
1 'polypeptide(L)'
;MSATGNRLASAGAEIKIWSLPDLQPLATLQPLPGRAWLAFSPEGFFDGTDEAWELVPFQIRSQPLRAFGAEQFFNLFFQPDLLADTVGRGVAIGERLRQSGDPRADLEVAGFQDSRPPRVRILFPQPTQRRQPKLLPPTEWSSTGSSGWRIPALQSTFEMVTSPVLKRREIEVEIELTDNGSGAGDCRLFRNRTRVPGQPRKGAKGRLHLPVRLVAGRNELSVYCFNADHVRSNTDSVTVLAAVPLEHAPTAWVLAFGVDTYGSEAQNLHHAVADAEAFAGALGQTLGGYGERRV
;
A
#
# COMPACT_ATOMS: atom_id res chain seq x y z
N MET A 1 -20.48 6.35 22.92
CA MET A 1 -20.83 5.03 23.50
C MET A 1 -21.72 4.31 22.50
N SER A 2 -21.56 3.01 22.26
CA SER A 2 -22.39 2.27 21.30
C SER A 2 -23.83 2.10 21.81
N ALA A 3 -24.80 1.96 20.90
CA ALA A 3 -26.21 1.71 21.24
C ALA A 3 -26.42 0.46 22.12
N THR A 4 -25.55 -0.55 21.95
CA THR A 4 -25.54 -1.78 22.75
C THR A 4 -24.81 -1.65 24.10
N GLY A 5 -24.26 -0.47 24.43
CA GLY A 5 -23.57 -0.21 25.70
C GLY A 5 -22.26 -0.97 25.94
N ASN A 6 -21.74 -1.72 24.96
CA ASN A 6 -20.54 -2.55 25.13
C ASN A 6 -19.25 -1.91 24.60
N ARG A 7 -19.33 -0.74 23.96
CA ARG A 7 -18.17 -0.05 23.36
C ARG A 7 -18.16 1.44 23.68
N LEU A 8 -16.96 1.98 23.84
CA LEU A 8 -16.70 3.41 24.00
C LEU A 8 -15.77 3.89 22.90
N ALA A 9 -16.09 5.03 22.30
CA ALA A 9 -15.16 5.78 21.47
C ALA A 9 -14.72 7.02 22.26
N SER A 10 -13.42 7.26 22.32
CA SER A 10 -12.83 8.48 22.86
C SER A 10 -12.05 9.18 21.76
N ALA A 11 -12.24 10.48 21.60
CA ALA A 11 -11.57 11.27 20.57
C ALA A 11 -10.69 12.36 21.19
N GLY A 12 -9.46 12.46 20.71
CA GLY A 12 -8.49 13.53 21.00
C GLY A 12 -7.63 13.78 19.76
N ALA A 13 -6.30 13.70 19.89
CA ALA A 13 -5.39 13.69 18.73
C ALA A 13 -5.54 12.41 17.87
N GLU A 14 -5.99 11.32 18.51
CA GLU A 14 -6.33 10.04 17.91
C GLU A 14 -7.74 9.64 18.36
N ILE A 15 -8.40 8.78 17.59
CA ILE A 15 -9.68 8.18 17.99
C ILE A 15 -9.38 6.79 18.52
N LYS A 16 -9.76 6.48 19.77
CA LYS A 16 -9.65 5.12 20.32
C LYS A 16 -11.02 4.51 20.52
N ILE A 17 -11.11 3.24 20.17
CA ILE A 17 -12.26 2.38 20.43
C ILE A 17 -11.89 1.42 21.54
N TRP A 18 -12.76 1.29 22.52
CA TRP A 18 -12.60 0.46 23.70
C TRP A 18 -13.75 -0.52 23.83
N SER A 19 -13.45 -1.71 24.31
CA SER A 19 -14.41 -2.65 24.89
C SER A 19 -14.75 -2.17 26.29
N LEU A 20 -16.03 -2.04 26.63
CA LEU A 20 -16.48 -1.64 27.97
C LEU A 20 -16.48 -2.77 29.01
N PRO A 21 -16.76 -4.04 28.68
CA PRO A 21 -16.69 -5.13 29.64
C PRO A 21 -15.35 -5.24 30.39
N ASP A 22 -14.24 -4.98 29.71
CA ASP A 22 -12.87 -5.20 30.22
C ASP A 22 -11.95 -3.97 30.06
N LEU A 23 -12.47 -2.86 29.51
CA LEU A 23 -11.75 -1.62 29.24
C LEU A 23 -10.51 -1.81 28.35
N GLN A 24 -10.50 -2.85 27.53
CA GLN A 24 -9.41 -3.10 26.58
C GLN A 24 -9.54 -2.23 25.33
N PRO A 25 -8.45 -1.64 24.83
CA PRO A 25 -8.45 -0.95 23.54
C PRO A 25 -8.66 -1.97 22.41
N LEU A 26 -9.61 -1.71 21.52
CA LEU A 26 -9.91 -2.54 20.36
C LEU A 26 -9.15 -2.06 19.12
N ALA A 27 -9.17 -0.75 18.89
CA ALA A 27 -8.50 -0.12 17.76
C ALA A 27 -8.24 1.36 18.04
N THR A 28 -7.20 1.89 17.41
CA THR A 28 -6.95 3.32 17.27
C THR A 28 -7.12 3.70 15.81
N LEU A 29 -7.86 4.77 15.53
CA LEU A 29 -8.05 5.37 14.22
C LEU A 29 -7.34 6.72 14.18
N GLN A 30 -6.51 6.89 13.15
CA GLN A 30 -5.82 8.11 12.79
C GLN A 30 -6.42 8.65 11.48
N PRO A 31 -7.27 9.69 11.52
CA PRO A 31 -7.65 10.41 10.32
C PRO A 31 -6.45 11.18 9.77
N LEU A 32 -6.31 11.19 8.45
CA LEU A 32 -5.24 11.86 7.72
C LEU A 32 -5.82 12.82 6.65
N PRO A 33 -5.02 13.75 6.10
CA PRO A 33 -5.46 14.62 5.02
C PRO A 33 -5.98 13.86 3.80
N GLY A 34 -6.83 14.50 2.99
CA GLY A 34 -7.24 13.94 1.69
C GLY A 34 -8.16 12.71 1.76
N ARG A 35 -8.89 12.53 2.87
CA ARG A 35 -9.73 11.34 3.16
C ARG A 35 -8.93 10.05 3.44
N ALA A 36 -7.61 10.13 3.55
CA ALA A 36 -6.81 9.01 4.00
C ALA A 36 -7.10 8.71 5.48
N TRP A 37 -6.99 7.45 5.86
CA TRP A 37 -7.17 7.02 7.24
C TRP A 37 -6.35 5.77 7.50
N LEU A 38 -5.94 5.61 8.75
CA LEU A 38 -5.24 4.42 9.23
C LEU A 38 -5.86 3.97 10.54
N ALA A 39 -6.16 2.68 10.67
CA ALA A 39 -6.55 2.07 11.93
C ALA A 39 -5.56 0.98 12.32
N PHE A 40 -5.32 0.82 13.61
CA PHE A 40 -4.47 -0.24 14.13
C PHE A 40 -5.00 -0.81 15.45
N SER A 41 -4.83 -2.12 15.63
CA SER A 41 -5.10 -2.83 16.88
C SER A 41 -3.88 -2.78 17.81
N PRO A 42 -4.03 -3.08 19.11
CA PRO A 42 -2.90 -3.17 20.05
C PRO A 42 -1.83 -4.18 19.66
N GLU A 43 -2.22 -5.30 19.05
CA GLU A 43 -1.33 -6.37 18.58
C GLU A 43 -0.52 -5.97 17.33
N GLY A 44 -0.97 -4.90 16.65
CA GLY A 44 -0.32 -4.32 15.49
C GLY A 44 -1.00 -4.60 14.15
N PHE A 45 -2.15 -5.29 14.15
CA PHE A 45 -2.97 -5.41 12.95
C PHE A 45 -3.42 -4.03 12.49
N PHE A 46 -3.49 -3.81 11.18
CA PHE A 46 -3.87 -2.51 10.66
C PHE A 46 -4.73 -2.59 9.41
N ASP A 47 -5.45 -1.51 9.17
CA ASP A 47 -6.28 -1.28 7.99
C ASP A 47 -6.22 0.21 7.62
N GLY A 48 -6.53 0.57 6.39
CA GLY A 48 -6.49 1.95 5.96
C GLY A 48 -6.36 2.11 4.46
N THR A 49 -6.23 3.35 4.01
CA THR A 49 -5.96 3.65 2.61
C THR A 49 -4.47 3.44 2.29
N ASP A 50 -4.16 3.09 1.05
CA ASP A 50 -2.78 2.91 0.57
C ASP A 50 -1.91 4.15 0.86
N GLU A 51 -2.48 5.35 0.71
CA GLU A 51 -1.80 6.62 0.99
C GLU A 51 -1.43 6.74 2.47
N ALA A 52 -2.25 6.20 3.37
CA ALA A 52 -2.02 6.30 4.80
C ALA A 52 -0.79 5.49 5.25
N TRP A 53 -0.48 4.39 4.57
CA TRP A 53 0.62 3.49 4.94
C TRP A 53 1.98 4.16 4.78
N GLU A 54 2.13 5.04 3.78
CA GLU A 54 3.37 5.79 3.51
C GLU A 54 3.58 6.97 4.47
N LEU A 55 2.51 7.46 5.11
CA LEU A 55 2.51 8.72 5.87
C LEU A 55 2.74 8.51 7.37
N VAL A 56 2.38 7.34 7.91
CA VAL A 56 2.39 7.10 9.36
C VAL A 56 3.46 6.06 9.72
N PRO A 57 4.54 6.48 10.43
CA PRO A 57 5.51 5.53 10.93
C PRO A 57 4.91 4.66 12.04
N PHE A 58 4.94 3.36 11.83
CA PHE A 58 4.72 2.33 12.83
C PHE A 58 5.87 2.35 13.86
N GLN A 59 5.53 2.45 15.15
CA GLN A 59 6.51 2.46 16.23
C GLN A 59 6.26 1.30 17.17
N ILE A 60 7.31 0.54 17.47
CA ILE A 60 7.28 -0.47 18.51
C ILE A 60 7.59 0.24 19.83
N ARG A 61 6.71 0.10 20.84
CA ARG A 61 6.84 0.82 22.12
C ARG A 61 8.19 0.63 22.82
N SER A 62 8.82 -0.54 22.68
CA SER A 62 10.14 -0.84 23.25
C SER A 62 11.29 -0.16 22.49
N GLN A 63 11.07 0.32 21.26
CA GLN A 63 12.07 0.98 20.41
C GLN A 63 11.50 2.27 19.78
N PRO A 64 11.17 3.29 20.58
CA PRO A 64 10.46 4.50 20.10
C PRO A 64 11.25 5.33 19.09
N LEU A 65 12.57 5.12 18.99
CA LEU A 65 13.44 5.79 18.03
C LEU A 65 13.49 5.10 16.65
N ARG A 66 12.95 3.89 16.52
CA ARG A 66 12.86 3.17 15.25
C ARG A 66 11.44 3.21 14.73
N ALA A 67 11.26 4.02 13.69
CA ALA A 67 10.05 4.08 12.90
C ALA A 67 10.14 3.08 11.73
N PHE A 68 9.07 2.32 11.53
CA PHE A 68 8.85 1.47 10.36
C PHE A 68 7.70 2.06 9.54
N GLY A 69 7.66 1.85 8.22
CA GLY A 69 6.43 2.11 7.45
C GLY A 69 5.40 1.02 7.72
N ALA A 70 4.10 1.34 7.70
CA ALA A 70 3.07 0.31 7.81
C ALA A 70 3.17 -0.70 6.66
N GLU A 71 3.58 -0.26 5.46
CA GLU A 71 3.77 -1.15 4.31
C GLU A 71 4.86 -2.22 4.53
N GLN A 72 5.74 -2.02 5.52
CA GLN A 72 6.79 -2.97 5.85
C GLN A 72 6.24 -4.26 6.48
N PHE A 73 5.09 -4.14 7.15
CA PHE A 73 4.40 -5.19 7.88
C PHE A 73 3.13 -5.68 7.18
N PHE A 74 2.83 -5.16 6.00
CA PHE A 74 1.59 -5.43 5.26
C PHE A 74 1.25 -6.92 5.15
N ASN A 75 2.20 -7.77 4.75
CA ASN A 75 1.93 -9.21 4.59
C ASN A 75 1.63 -9.95 5.91
N LEU A 76 1.97 -9.36 7.05
CA LEU A 76 1.85 -9.97 8.37
C LEU A 76 0.61 -9.44 9.11
N PHE A 77 0.39 -8.13 9.04
CA PHE A 77 -0.53 -7.42 9.93
C PHE A 77 -1.66 -6.67 9.20
N PHE A 78 -1.66 -6.60 7.86
CA PHE A 78 -2.80 -5.99 7.17
C PHE A 78 -4.04 -6.86 7.31
N GLN A 79 -5.13 -6.26 7.79
CA GLN A 79 -6.41 -6.90 7.98
C GLN A 79 -7.50 -5.97 7.45
N PRO A 80 -8.01 -6.20 6.23
CA PRO A 80 -9.10 -5.38 5.69
C PRO A 80 -10.35 -5.53 6.56
N ASP A 81 -11.12 -4.46 6.64
CA ASP A 81 -12.33 -4.33 7.45
C ASP A 81 -12.07 -4.46 8.96
N LEU A 82 -10.83 -4.20 9.42
CA LEU A 82 -10.44 -4.30 10.84
C LEU A 82 -11.40 -3.53 11.74
N LEU A 83 -11.69 -2.27 11.40
CA LEU A 83 -12.59 -1.44 12.20
C LEU A 83 -14.01 -1.98 12.18
N ALA A 84 -14.56 -2.33 11.02
CA ALA A 84 -15.91 -2.87 10.94
C ALA A 84 -16.06 -4.15 11.77
N ASP A 85 -15.05 -5.02 11.73
CA ASP A 85 -15.06 -6.30 12.44
C ASP A 85 -14.86 -6.13 13.96
N THR A 86 -13.79 -5.45 14.40
CA THR A 86 -13.48 -5.24 15.83
C THR A 86 -14.51 -4.35 16.50
N VAL A 87 -14.87 -3.22 15.87
CA VAL A 87 -15.92 -2.35 16.39
C VAL A 87 -17.20 -3.14 16.39
N GLY A 88 -17.66 -3.69 15.26
CA GLY A 88 -18.95 -4.37 15.11
C GLY A 88 -19.22 -5.42 16.19
N ARG A 89 -18.18 -6.18 16.56
CA ARG A 89 -18.26 -7.26 17.56
C ARG A 89 -17.95 -6.82 18.99
N GLY A 90 -17.17 -5.76 19.17
CA GLY A 90 -16.68 -5.35 20.49
C GLY A 90 -15.65 -6.32 21.08
N VAL A 91 -14.94 -7.07 20.23
CA VAL A 91 -13.94 -8.07 20.61
C VAL A 91 -12.62 -7.73 19.93
N ALA A 92 -11.50 -7.88 20.64
CA ALA A 92 -10.17 -7.62 20.11
C ALA A 92 -9.84 -8.58 18.95
N ILE A 93 -9.09 -8.10 17.97
CA ILE A 93 -8.77 -8.91 16.78
C ILE A 93 -7.98 -10.17 17.16
N GLY A 94 -7.05 -10.10 18.12
CA GLY A 94 -6.30 -11.27 18.56
C GLY A 94 -7.19 -12.35 19.17
N GLU A 95 -8.20 -11.96 19.96
CA GLU A 95 -9.16 -12.92 20.52
C GLU A 95 -10.01 -13.59 19.45
N ARG A 96 -10.50 -12.81 18.49
CA ARG A 96 -11.22 -13.36 17.35
C ARG A 96 -10.37 -14.36 16.57
N LEU A 97 -9.12 -14.01 16.25
CA LEU A 97 -8.21 -14.88 15.52
C LEU A 97 -8.00 -16.20 16.27
N ARG A 98 -7.82 -16.14 17.60
CA ARG A 98 -7.75 -17.32 18.47
C ARG A 98 -9.00 -18.19 18.39
N GLN A 99 -10.19 -17.58 18.45
CA GLN A 99 -11.47 -18.31 18.36
C GLN A 99 -11.63 -19.03 17.00
N SER A 100 -11.10 -18.47 15.92
CA SER A 100 -11.10 -19.11 14.60
C SER A 100 -9.95 -20.10 14.36
N GLY A 101 -9.01 -20.24 15.31
CA GLY A 101 -7.79 -21.02 15.11
C GLY A 101 -6.87 -20.44 14.02
N ASP A 102 -6.94 -19.13 13.78
CA ASP A 102 -6.10 -18.45 12.78
C ASP A 102 -4.67 -18.30 13.33
N PRO A 103 -3.63 -18.77 12.61
CA PRO A 103 -2.24 -18.69 13.07
C PRO A 103 -1.76 -17.27 13.37
N ARG A 104 -2.41 -16.25 12.80
CA ARG A 104 -2.09 -14.84 13.07
C ARG A 104 -2.42 -14.44 14.51
N ALA A 105 -3.20 -15.23 15.23
CA ALA A 105 -3.47 -15.05 16.65
C ALA A 105 -2.21 -14.88 17.52
N ASP A 106 -1.10 -15.50 17.11
CA ASP A 106 0.17 -15.50 17.85
C ASP A 106 1.12 -14.38 17.36
N LEU A 107 0.70 -13.57 16.38
CA LEU A 107 1.49 -12.46 15.87
C LEU A 107 1.34 -11.25 16.78
N GLU A 108 2.47 -10.76 17.27
CA GLU A 108 2.57 -9.48 17.95
C GLU A 108 3.68 -8.65 17.32
N VAL A 109 3.37 -7.41 16.96
CA VAL A 109 4.35 -6.53 16.32
C VAL A 109 5.58 -6.25 17.19
N ALA A 110 5.44 -6.34 18.52
CA ALA A 110 6.53 -6.23 19.46
C ALA A 110 7.61 -7.31 19.27
N GLY A 111 7.24 -8.50 18.76
CA GLY A 111 8.17 -9.59 18.44
C GLY A 111 9.16 -9.23 17.32
N PHE A 112 8.89 -8.19 16.54
CA PHE A 112 9.72 -7.76 15.41
C PHE A 112 10.68 -6.63 15.77
N GLN A 113 10.83 -6.28 17.06
CA GLN A 113 11.70 -5.19 17.51
C GLN A 113 13.15 -5.31 17.03
N ASP A 114 13.68 -6.53 16.95
CA ASP A 114 15.06 -6.77 16.52
C ASP A 114 15.17 -7.05 15.01
N SER A 115 14.04 -7.10 14.32
CA SER A 115 13.99 -7.29 12.88
C SER A 115 14.59 -6.09 12.16
N ARG A 116 15.49 -6.37 11.22
CA ARG A 116 16.16 -5.36 10.39
C ARG A 116 15.77 -5.60 8.94
N PRO A 117 14.85 -4.78 8.38
CA PRO A 117 14.45 -4.90 6.99
C PRO A 117 15.66 -4.76 6.06
N PRO A 118 15.71 -5.48 4.94
CA PRO A 118 16.82 -5.34 4.00
C PRO A 118 16.74 -3.98 3.30
N ARG A 119 17.82 -3.59 2.62
CA ARG A 119 17.83 -2.44 1.70
C ARG A 119 17.92 -2.93 0.27
N VAL A 120 17.09 -2.39 -0.60
CA VAL A 120 17.09 -2.69 -2.03
C VAL A 120 17.26 -1.42 -2.84
N ARG A 121 18.00 -1.50 -3.96
CA ARG A 121 18.18 -0.40 -4.90
C ARG A 121 18.17 -0.89 -6.34
N ILE A 122 17.47 -0.18 -7.22
CA ILE A 122 17.58 -0.39 -8.67
C ILE A 122 18.83 0.37 -9.15
N LEU A 123 19.80 -0.36 -9.68
CA LEU A 123 21.03 0.19 -10.27
C LEU A 123 20.88 0.44 -11.78
N PHE A 124 20.17 -0.46 -12.47
CA PHE A 124 19.84 -0.32 -13.88
C PHE A 124 18.36 -0.65 -14.12
N PRO A 125 17.62 0.14 -14.93
CA PRO A 125 18.08 1.32 -15.69
C PRO A 125 18.53 2.46 -14.77
N GLN A 126 19.55 3.23 -15.18
CA GLN A 126 20.09 4.30 -14.34
C GLN A 126 18.95 5.28 -13.98
N PRO A 127 18.71 5.54 -12.68
CA PRO A 127 17.66 6.45 -12.27
C PRO A 127 18.06 7.87 -12.66
N THR A 128 17.33 8.47 -13.60
CA THR A 128 17.66 9.83 -14.05
C THR A 128 17.24 10.89 -13.03
N GLN A 129 16.39 10.55 -12.06
CA GLN A 129 16.19 11.26 -10.79
C GLN A 129 15.43 10.38 -9.80
N ARG A 130 15.69 10.56 -8.51
CA ARG A 130 15.04 9.82 -7.42
C ARG A 130 13.78 10.56 -6.98
N ARG A 131 12.67 9.85 -6.76
CA ARG A 131 11.69 10.33 -5.79
C ARG A 131 12.36 10.28 -4.42
N GLN A 132 12.73 11.43 -3.89
CA GLN A 132 12.93 11.57 -2.45
C GLN A 132 11.65 12.21 -1.91
N PRO A 133 10.83 11.50 -1.10
CA PRO A 133 9.92 12.21 -0.23
C PRO A 133 10.78 13.11 0.66
N LYS A 134 10.81 14.41 0.35
CA LYS A 134 11.43 15.38 1.22
C LYS A 134 10.50 15.51 2.43
N LEU A 135 10.80 14.76 3.48
CA LEU A 135 10.33 15.11 4.81
C LEU A 135 10.80 16.54 5.04
N LEU A 136 9.88 17.51 4.98
CA LEU A 136 10.24 18.87 5.33
C LEU A 136 10.76 18.85 6.78
N PRO A 137 11.81 19.63 7.09
CA PRO A 137 12.09 19.93 8.48
C PRO A 137 10.79 20.49 9.08
N PRO A 138 10.43 20.07 10.29
CA PRO A 138 9.13 20.38 10.87
C PRO A 138 9.08 21.89 11.19
N THR A 139 8.65 22.71 10.23
CA THR A 139 8.60 24.16 10.38
C THR A 139 7.22 24.69 10.76
N GLU A 140 6.16 23.89 10.69
CA GLU A 140 4.86 24.22 11.29
C GLU A 140 4.26 23.02 12.00
N TRP A 141 4.54 22.96 13.30
CA TRP A 141 3.98 21.99 14.22
C TRP A 141 2.52 22.34 14.52
N SER A 142 1.55 21.54 14.09
CA SER A 142 0.15 21.73 14.51
C SER A 142 -0.25 20.76 15.63
N SER A 143 -0.41 21.34 16.82
CA SER A 143 -1.03 20.85 18.05
C SER A 143 -0.43 19.62 18.76
N THR A 144 0.01 19.88 20.00
CA THR A 144 0.36 18.90 21.04
C THR A 144 -0.89 18.30 21.68
N GLY A 145 -1.17 17.03 21.38
CA GLY A 145 -1.99 16.17 22.23
C GLY A 145 -1.15 15.51 23.33
N SER A 146 -1.76 15.22 24.48
CA SER A 146 -1.12 14.81 25.75
C SER A 146 -0.35 13.48 25.77
N SER A 147 -0.11 12.84 24.63
CA SER A 147 0.54 11.53 24.50
C SER A 147 1.83 11.53 23.65
N GLY A 148 2.32 12.70 23.22
CA GLY A 148 3.64 12.81 22.57
C GLY A 148 3.69 12.40 21.09
N TRP A 149 2.55 12.17 20.44
CA TRP A 149 2.48 11.88 19.00
C TRP A 149 2.65 13.16 18.16
N ARG A 150 3.41 13.06 17.07
CA ARG A 150 3.67 14.16 16.12
C ARG A 150 3.58 13.61 14.69
N ILE A 151 2.70 14.17 13.87
CA ILE A 151 2.59 13.85 12.44
C ILE A 151 3.21 15.02 11.67
N PRO A 152 4.30 14.83 10.91
CA PRO A 152 4.82 15.89 10.06
C PRO A 152 3.87 16.17 8.90
N ALA A 153 3.71 17.44 8.54
CA ALA A 153 3.09 17.81 7.27
C ALA A 153 4.01 17.32 6.12
N LEU A 154 3.65 16.22 5.47
CA LEU A 154 4.33 15.76 4.27
C LEU A 154 3.98 16.69 3.11
N GLN A 155 4.91 17.57 2.71
CA GLN A 155 4.92 18.16 1.37
C GLN A 155 5.85 17.32 0.50
N SER A 156 5.30 16.48 -0.36
CA SER A 156 6.08 15.80 -1.38
C SER A 156 6.49 16.80 -2.46
N THR A 157 7.76 17.22 -2.49
CA THR A 157 8.32 17.94 -3.65
C THR A 157 8.62 16.94 -4.76
N PHE A 158 7.96 17.10 -5.91
CA PHE A 158 8.25 16.32 -7.11
C PHE A 158 9.39 16.99 -7.88
N GLU A 159 10.50 16.29 -8.13
CA GLU A 159 11.49 16.72 -9.12
C GLU A 159 11.18 16.12 -10.50
N MET A 160 11.42 16.92 -11.55
CA MET A 160 11.16 16.57 -12.94
C MET A 160 12.22 15.59 -13.47
N VAL A 161 11.89 14.30 -13.43
CA VAL A 161 12.78 13.22 -13.89
C VAL A 161 12.73 13.11 -15.41
N THR A 162 13.82 13.45 -16.12
CA THR A 162 13.95 13.10 -17.54
C THR A 162 14.09 11.58 -17.64
N SER A 163 13.06 10.86 -18.08
CA SER A 163 13.13 9.39 -18.13
C SER A 163 14.08 8.93 -19.25
N PRO A 164 14.97 7.95 -19.02
CA PRO A 164 15.82 7.44 -20.08
C PRO A 164 14.94 6.73 -21.12
N VAL A 165 15.24 6.96 -22.39
CA VAL A 165 14.51 6.34 -23.52
C VAL A 165 15.22 5.05 -23.93
N LEU A 166 14.60 3.93 -23.62
CA LEU A 166 15.10 2.59 -23.95
C LEU A 166 14.51 2.14 -25.29
N LYS A 167 15.36 1.62 -26.17
CA LYS A 167 14.97 1.15 -27.51
C LYS A 167 14.77 -0.37 -27.59
N ARG A 168 14.75 -1.05 -26.44
CA ARG A 168 14.65 -2.51 -26.33
C ARG A 168 13.37 -2.90 -25.61
N ARG A 169 12.75 -4.00 -26.04
CA ARG A 169 11.52 -4.55 -25.44
C ARG A 169 11.79 -5.36 -24.17
N GLU A 170 13.00 -5.86 -24.01
CA GLU A 170 13.43 -6.61 -22.84
C GLU A 170 14.74 -6.01 -22.33
N ILE A 171 14.82 -5.83 -21.02
CA ILE A 171 16.01 -5.32 -20.32
C ILE A 171 16.30 -6.19 -19.10
N GLU A 172 17.58 -6.26 -18.73
CA GLU A 172 18.01 -6.87 -17.47
C GLU A 172 18.04 -5.78 -16.39
N VAL A 173 17.03 -5.75 -15.53
CA VAL A 173 17.00 -4.82 -14.39
C VAL A 173 18.04 -5.27 -13.38
N GLU A 174 19.00 -4.41 -13.09
CA GLU A 174 20.04 -4.66 -12.08
C GLU A 174 19.59 -4.10 -10.74
N ILE A 175 19.63 -4.92 -9.70
CA ILE A 175 19.17 -4.60 -8.36
C ILE A 175 20.26 -4.94 -7.36
N GLU A 176 20.56 -4.03 -6.43
CA GLU A 176 21.43 -4.26 -5.28
C GLU A 176 20.58 -4.58 -4.06
N LEU A 177 20.80 -5.76 -3.46
CA LEU A 177 20.18 -6.19 -2.21
C LEU A 177 21.21 -6.26 -1.09
N THR A 178 20.98 -5.47 -0.04
CA THR A 178 21.80 -5.42 1.18
C THR A 178 21.04 -6.00 2.36
N ASP A 179 21.64 -7.00 3.02
CA ASP A 179 21.17 -7.55 4.28
C ASP A 179 21.65 -6.68 5.45
N ASN A 180 20.72 -6.27 6.32
CA ASN A 180 21.01 -5.46 7.50
C ASN A 180 21.14 -6.29 8.81
N GLY A 181 21.10 -7.62 8.73
CA GLY A 181 21.36 -8.54 9.84
C GLY A 181 20.28 -9.60 10.09
N SER A 182 19.10 -9.48 9.49
CA SER A 182 17.97 -10.43 9.65
C SER A 182 17.75 -11.29 8.40
N GLY A 183 18.72 -11.36 7.49
CA GLY A 183 18.57 -12.03 6.20
C GLY A 183 17.98 -11.10 5.14
N ALA A 184 18.11 -11.51 3.87
CA ALA A 184 17.56 -10.77 2.74
C ALA A 184 17.22 -11.74 1.60
N GLY A 185 16.03 -11.57 1.00
CA GLY A 185 15.56 -12.38 -0.12
C GLY A 185 14.12 -12.06 -0.51
N ASP A 186 13.49 -12.96 -1.29
CA ASP A 186 12.10 -12.83 -1.77
C ASP A 186 11.80 -11.45 -2.37
N CYS A 187 12.64 -10.98 -3.29
CA CYS A 187 12.39 -9.70 -3.94
C CYS A 187 11.23 -9.80 -4.92
N ARG A 188 10.36 -8.79 -4.88
CA ARG A 188 9.22 -8.64 -5.79
C ARG A 188 9.45 -7.40 -6.64
N LEU A 189 9.68 -7.64 -7.93
CA LEU A 189 9.80 -6.60 -8.95
C LEU A 189 8.45 -6.41 -9.64
N PHE A 190 8.08 -5.17 -9.91
CA PHE A 190 6.84 -4.79 -10.58
C PHE A 190 7.13 -3.86 -11.74
N ARG A 191 6.30 -3.94 -12.78
CA ARG A 191 6.22 -2.98 -13.89
C ARG A 191 4.79 -2.46 -13.95
N ASN A 192 4.58 -1.16 -13.78
CA ASN A 192 3.27 -0.52 -13.76
C ASN A 192 2.31 -1.24 -12.80
N ARG A 193 2.76 -1.46 -11.55
CA ARG A 193 2.05 -2.20 -10.48
C ARG A 193 1.75 -3.68 -10.75
N THR A 194 2.13 -4.20 -11.92
CA THR A 194 2.01 -5.64 -12.23
C THR A 194 3.29 -6.37 -11.85
N ARG A 195 3.19 -7.45 -11.09
CA ARG A 195 4.36 -8.24 -10.69
C ARG A 195 5.05 -8.86 -11.91
N VAL A 196 6.35 -8.63 -12.05
CA VAL A 196 7.17 -9.28 -13.05
C VAL A 196 7.43 -10.74 -12.61
N PRO A 197 7.20 -11.74 -13.48
CA PRO A 197 7.51 -13.12 -13.17
C PRO A 197 9.03 -13.37 -13.17
N GLY A 198 9.50 -14.31 -12.34
CA GLY A 198 10.92 -14.57 -12.13
C GLY A 198 11.41 -13.86 -10.88
N GLN A 199 11.67 -14.64 -9.82
CA GLN A 199 12.17 -14.11 -8.55
C GLN A 199 13.68 -14.37 -8.45
N PRO A 200 14.45 -13.45 -7.85
CA PRO A 200 15.79 -13.80 -7.40
C PRO A 200 15.68 -14.89 -6.33
N ARG A 201 16.53 -15.92 -6.44
CA ARG A 201 16.50 -17.11 -5.58
C ARG A 201 16.63 -16.71 -4.10
N LYS A 202 15.98 -17.46 -3.18
CA LYS A 202 16.14 -17.28 -1.73
C LYS A 202 17.63 -17.23 -1.36
N GLY A 203 18.03 -16.23 -0.57
CA GLY A 203 19.40 -16.03 -0.11
C GLY A 203 20.33 -15.26 -1.06
N ALA A 204 19.81 -14.72 -2.17
CA ALA A 204 20.62 -13.92 -3.09
C ALA A 204 20.96 -12.57 -2.44
N LYS A 205 22.22 -12.40 -2.01
CA LYS A 205 22.78 -11.13 -1.54
C LYS A 205 23.60 -10.50 -2.67
N GLY A 206 23.67 -9.17 -2.70
CA GLY A 206 24.46 -8.43 -3.69
C GLY A 206 23.65 -8.05 -4.93
N ARG A 207 24.27 -8.17 -6.11
CA ARG A 207 23.68 -7.73 -7.38
C ARG A 207 22.84 -8.83 -8.02
N LEU A 208 21.62 -8.49 -8.41
CA LEU A 208 20.62 -9.36 -9.01
C LEU A 208 20.26 -8.80 -10.38
N HIS A 209 20.05 -9.68 -11.35
CA HIS A 209 19.63 -9.33 -12.70
C HIS A 209 18.30 -10.02 -12.98
N LEU A 210 17.29 -9.25 -13.37
CA LEU A 210 15.96 -9.74 -13.65
C LEU A 210 15.48 -9.27 -15.04
N PRO A 211 15.12 -10.18 -15.95
CA PRO A 211 14.59 -9.80 -17.25
C PRO A 211 13.20 -9.17 -17.07
N VAL A 212 13.03 -7.97 -17.61
CA VAL A 212 11.76 -7.25 -17.64
C VAL A 212 11.40 -6.89 -19.07
N ARG A 213 10.21 -7.33 -19.49
CA ARG A 213 9.60 -6.85 -20.72
C ARG A 213 8.96 -5.48 -20.49
N LEU A 214 9.34 -4.48 -21.27
CA LEU A 214 8.78 -3.13 -21.25
C LEU A 214 7.55 -3.03 -22.16
N VAL A 215 6.61 -2.14 -21.81
CA VAL A 215 5.54 -1.68 -22.70
C VAL A 215 5.96 -0.39 -23.40
N ALA A 216 5.38 -0.09 -24.57
CA ALA A 216 5.65 1.19 -25.21
C ALA A 216 5.24 2.36 -24.31
N GLY A 217 6.04 3.43 -24.32
CA GLY A 217 5.82 4.58 -23.46
C GLY A 217 6.32 4.37 -22.04
N ARG A 218 5.54 4.81 -21.05
CA ARG A 218 5.99 4.90 -19.64
C ARG A 218 5.95 3.54 -18.95
N ASN A 219 7.07 3.19 -18.31
CA ASN A 219 7.23 2.03 -17.46
C ASN A 219 7.73 2.49 -16.08
N GLU A 220 6.92 2.31 -15.05
CA GLU A 220 7.34 2.43 -13.65
C GLU A 220 7.80 1.06 -13.16
N LEU A 221 9.09 0.94 -12.87
CA LEU A 221 9.70 -0.25 -12.29
C LEU A 221 9.87 -0.02 -10.80
N SER A 222 9.36 -0.93 -9.97
CA SER A 222 9.46 -0.83 -8.51
C SER A 222 9.83 -2.17 -7.89
N VAL A 223 10.68 -2.16 -6.88
CA VAL A 223 11.13 -3.37 -6.17
C VAL A 223 11.09 -3.19 -4.65
N TYR A 224 10.75 -4.27 -3.97
CA TYR A 224 10.98 -4.46 -2.55
C TYR A 224 11.40 -5.91 -2.26
N CYS A 225 12.04 -6.15 -1.12
CA CYS A 225 12.47 -7.48 -0.68
C CYS A 225 12.11 -7.72 0.79
N PHE A 226 12.17 -8.97 1.25
CA PHE A 226 11.89 -9.36 2.62
C PHE A 226 13.14 -9.87 3.35
N ASN A 227 13.18 -9.73 4.66
CA ASN A 227 14.10 -10.47 5.51
C ASN A 227 13.50 -11.83 5.94
N ALA A 228 14.22 -12.56 6.80
CA ALA A 228 13.77 -13.86 7.30
C ALA A 228 12.49 -13.76 8.16
N ASP A 229 12.25 -12.61 8.78
CA ASP A 229 11.05 -12.33 9.58
C ASP A 229 9.87 -11.85 8.71
N HIS A 230 9.98 -11.92 7.38
CA HIS A 230 8.97 -11.42 6.44
C HIS A 230 8.67 -9.91 6.56
N VAL A 231 9.59 -9.13 7.12
CA VAL A 231 9.52 -7.67 7.14
C VAL A 231 10.12 -7.11 5.85
N ARG A 232 9.38 -6.24 5.18
CA ARG A 232 9.69 -5.71 3.85
C ARG A 232 10.63 -4.50 3.93
N SER A 233 11.52 -4.37 2.96
CA SER A 233 12.27 -3.14 2.70
C SER A 233 11.36 -1.98 2.30
N ASN A 234 11.88 -0.75 2.35
CA ASN A 234 11.28 0.34 1.59
C ASN A 234 11.28 -0.02 0.09
N THR A 235 10.33 0.54 -0.66
CA THR A 235 10.26 0.39 -2.11
C THR A 235 11.26 1.31 -2.78
N ASP A 236 12.05 0.78 -3.71
CA ASP A 236 12.81 1.61 -4.65
C ASP A 236 12.13 1.56 -6.03
N SER A 237 12.04 2.72 -6.68
CA SER A 237 11.29 2.87 -7.94
C SER A 237 12.04 3.75 -8.94
N VAL A 238 11.96 3.37 -10.21
CA VAL A 238 12.47 4.15 -11.35
C VAL A 238 11.42 4.20 -12.45
N THR A 239 11.30 5.33 -13.14
CA THR A 239 10.48 5.44 -14.35
C THR A 239 11.38 5.49 -15.57
N VAL A 240 11.05 4.70 -16.59
CA VAL A 240 11.71 4.72 -17.90
C VAL A 240 10.69 4.86 -19.03
N LEU A 241 11.12 5.46 -20.14
CA LEU A 241 10.34 5.47 -21.38
C LEU A 241 10.89 4.38 -22.29
N ALA A 242 10.01 3.59 -22.91
CA ALA A 242 10.41 2.63 -23.91
C ALA A 242 9.88 3.07 -25.28
N ALA A 243 10.81 3.42 -26.17
CA ALA A 243 10.55 3.66 -27.59
C ALA A 243 10.63 2.32 -28.34
N VAL A 244 9.76 1.38 -27.93
CA VAL A 244 9.59 0.11 -28.63
C VAL A 244 8.56 0.26 -29.73
N PRO A 245 8.86 -0.16 -30.98
CA PRO A 245 7.86 -0.22 -32.03
C PRO A 245 6.68 -1.08 -31.58
N LEU A 246 5.48 -0.52 -31.71
CA LEU A 246 4.26 -1.28 -31.53
C LEU A 246 4.01 -2.07 -32.81
N GLU A 247 3.91 -3.40 -32.70
CA GLU A 247 3.58 -4.27 -33.84
C GLU A 247 2.18 -3.96 -34.39
N HIS A 248 1.27 -3.46 -33.55
CA HIS A 248 -0.08 -3.05 -33.91
C HIS A 248 -0.46 -1.74 -33.21
N ALA A 249 -1.33 -0.94 -33.83
CA ALA A 249 -1.97 0.17 -33.15
C ALA A 249 -2.74 -0.37 -31.93
N PRO A 250 -2.52 0.18 -30.72
CA PRO A 250 -3.17 -0.32 -29.52
C PRO A 250 -4.68 -0.11 -29.65
N THR A 251 -5.45 -1.20 -29.52
CA THR A 251 -6.92 -1.14 -29.54
C THR A 251 -7.41 -1.38 -28.12
N ALA A 252 -8.12 -0.41 -27.56
CA ALA A 252 -8.81 -0.55 -26.28
C ALA A 252 -10.29 -0.88 -26.54
N TRP A 253 -10.78 -1.93 -25.90
CA TRP A 253 -12.20 -2.29 -25.92
C TRP A 253 -12.82 -1.88 -24.60
N VAL A 254 -13.95 -1.17 -24.64
CA VAL A 254 -14.73 -0.81 -23.46
C VAL A 254 -15.96 -1.70 -23.43
N LEU A 255 -16.10 -2.48 -22.37
CA LEU A 255 -17.28 -3.30 -22.11
C LEU A 255 -17.85 -2.87 -20.77
N ALA A 256 -19.04 -2.25 -20.78
CA ALA A 256 -19.73 -1.78 -19.59
C ALA A 256 -21.07 -2.51 -19.46
N PHE A 257 -21.37 -3.01 -18.27
CA PHE A 257 -22.62 -3.69 -17.95
C PHE A 257 -23.33 -2.93 -16.83
N GLY A 258 -24.59 -2.59 -17.07
CA GLY A 258 -25.50 -2.08 -16.05
C GLY A 258 -26.73 -2.97 -15.98
N VAL A 259 -27.17 -3.31 -14.76
CA VAL A 259 -28.35 -4.16 -14.53
C VAL A 259 -29.24 -3.44 -13.54
N ASP A 260 -30.39 -2.95 -14.00
CA ASP A 260 -31.35 -2.27 -13.14
C ASP A 260 -32.29 -3.25 -12.43
N THR A 261 -32.60 -4.38 -13.09
CA THR A 261 -33.61 -5.33 -12.61
C THR A 261 -32.98 -6.64 -12.14
N TYR A 262 -33.28 -7.01 -10.91
CA TYR A 262 -32.84 -8.25 -10.27
C TYR A 262 -34.05 -9.14 -9.94
N GLY A 263 -33.77 -10.38 -9.52
CA GLY A 263 -34.82 -11.37 -9.22
C GLY A 263 -35.78 -10.97 -8.08
N SER A 264 -35.46 -9.92 -7.31
CA SER A 264 -36.35 -9.35 -6.30
C SER A 264 -36.38 -7.83 -6.41
N GLU A 265 -37.55 -7.23 -6.21
CA GLU A 265 -37.76 -5.78 -6.37
C GLU A 265 -36.92 -4.95 -5.39
N ALA A 266 -36.67 -5.47 -4.18
CA ALA A 266 -35.83 -4.85 -3.17
C ALA A 266 -34.34 -4.74 -3.55
N GLN A 267 -33.91 -5.46 -4.59
CA GLN A 267 -32.54 -5.44 -5.12
C GLN A 267 -32.40 -4.63 -6.41
N ASN A 268 -33.50 -4.08 -6.93
CA ASN A 268 -33.47 -3.27 -8.15
C ASN A 268 -32.62 -2.01 -7.93
N LEU A 269 -31.80 -1.71 -8.93
CA LEU A 269 -31.01 -0.49 -9.00
C LEU A 269 -31.67 0.45 -10.00
N HIS A 270 -31.71 1.74 -9.69
CA HIS A 270 -32.41 2.72 -10.52
C HIS A 270 -31.55 3.37 -11.62
N HIS A 271 -30.22 3.21 -11.54
CA HIS A 271 -29.27 3.98 -12.35
C HIS A 271 -28.12 3.15 -12.92
N ALA A 272 -28.11 1.83 -12.73
CA ALA A 272 -26.96 1.01 -13.10
C ALA A 272 -26.73 1.00 -14.62
N VAL A 273 -27.79 0.96 -15.43
CA VAL A 273 -27.70 1.08 -16.90
C VAL A 273 -27.18 2.46 -17.31
N ALA A 274 -27.76 3.52 -16.75
CA ALA A 274 -27.36 4.89 -17.07
C ALA A 274 -25.89 5.18 -16.70
N ASP A 275 -25.43 4.67 -15.56
CA ASP A 275 -24.04 4.80 -15.12
C ASP A 275 -23.07 4.05 -16.05
N ALA A 276 -23.44 2.84 -16.49
CA ALA A 276 -22.65 2.05 -17.43
C ALA A 276 -22.49 2.76 -18.79
N GLU A 277 -23.57 3.36 -19.30
CA GLU A 277 -23.53 4.15 -20.54
C GLU A 277 -22.70 5.43 -20.38
N ALA A 278 -22.89 6.17 -19.29
CA ALA A 278 -22.13 7.39 -19.00
C ALA A 278 -20.63 7.09 -18.87
N PHE A 279 -20.29 6.02 -18.16
CA PHE A 279 -18.91 5.55 -18.02
C PHE A 279 -18.30 5.18 -19.37
N ALA A 280 -18.99 4.37 -20.17
CA ALA A 280 -18.51 3.98 -21.49
C ALA A 280 -18.33 5.19 -22.42
N GLY A 281 -19.25 6.16 -22.37
CA GLY A 281 -19.16 7.40 -23.13
C GLY A 281 -17.97 8.27 -22.72
N ALA A 282 -17.77 8.50 -21.42
CA ALA A 282 -16.67 9.30 -20.91
C ALA A 282 -15.29 8.66 -21.20
N LEU A 283 -15.19 7.35 -21.01
CA LEU A 283 -13.97 6.62 -21.30
C LEU A 283 -13.70 6.55 -22.81
N GLY A 284 -14.73 6.32 -23.62
CA GLY A 284 -14.67 6.37 -25.07
C GLY A 284 -14.14 7.70 -25.58
N GLN A 285 -14.66 8.83 -25.10
CA GLN A 285 -14.16 10.16 -25.47
C GLN A 285 -12.69 10.39 -25.09
N THR A 286 -12.29 9.93 -23.89
CA THR A 286 -10.91 10.03 -23.41
C THR A 286 -9.97 9.20 -24.29
N LEU A 287 -10.41 8.02 -24.74
CA LEU A 287 -9.68 7.13 -25.63
C LEU A 287 -9.74 7.59 -27.11
N GLY A 288 -10.82 8.24 -27.53
CA GLY A 288 -11.08 8.66 -28.91
C GLY A 288 -10.18 9.78 -29.41
N GLY A 289 -9.54 10.52 -28.50
CA GLY A 289 -8.36 11.35 -28.82
C GLY A 289 -7.19 10.56 -29.44
N TYR A 290 -7.25 9.21 -29.43
CA TYR A 290 -6.30 8.28 -30.03
C TYR A 290 -6.91 7.39 -31.15
N GLY A 291 -8.15 7.67 -31.60
CA GLY A 291 -8.81 6.98 -32.73
C GLY A 291 -9.82 5.91 -32.31
N GLU A 292 -11.03 6.31 -31.91
CA GLU A 292 -12.14 5.39 -31.59
C GLU A 292 -12.89 4.93 -32.85
N ARG A 293 -13.35 3.67 -32.85
CA ARG A 293 -14.34 3.15 -33.81
C ARG A 293 -15.43 2.41 -33.03
N ARG A 294 -16.65 2.97 -33.00
CA ARG A 294 -17.82 2.28 -32.45
C ARG A 294 -18.23 1.14 -33.38
N VAL A 295 -18.49 -0.04 -32.80
CA VAL A 295 -19.11 -1.19 -33.48
C VAL A 295 -20.52 -1.33 -32.97
#